data_AF-A0A845U1H8-F1
#
_entry.id   AF-A0A845U1H8-F1
#
_cell.length_a   1.000
_cell.length_b   1.000
_cell.length_c   1.000
_cell.angle_alpha   90.00
_cell.angle_beta   90.00
_cell.angle_gamma   90.00
#
_symmetry.space_group_name_H-M   'P 1'
#
loop_
_entity.id
_entity.type
_entity.pdbx_description
1 polymer ?
#
loop_
_entity_poly.entity_id
_entity_poly.type
_entity_poly.pdbx_seq_one_letter_code
_entity_poly.pdbx_strand_id
1 'polypeptide(L)'
;MQIMTVLRALETAQQSNFISNSLKPNEELTEAQVKRMLDYDNQALLSANSTDEETLDRIYPELGTRFKGQFAESRRLFLLGMKNHSRADLLKSKELDDLWAAWYMTNRKRIEDAFNQTMP
;
A
#
# COMPACT_ATOMS: atom_id res chain seq x y z
N MET A 1 11.41 13.91 -4.65
CA MET A 1 10.49 13.17 -5.56
C MET A 1 10.01 11.85 -4.96
N GLN A 2 10.88 11.03 -4.33
CA GLN A 2 10.53 9.75 -3.68
C GLN A 2 9.39 9.84 -2.64
N ILE A 3 9.38 10.90 -1.84
CA ILE A 3 8.38 11.14 -0.78
C ILE A 3 6.97 11.30 -1.36
N MET A 4 6.82 12.10 -2.43
CA MET A 4 5.52 12.28 -3.10
C MET A 4 5.01 10.96 -3.70
N THR A 5 5.91 10.08 -4.15
CA THR A 5 5.56 8.76 -4.67
C THR A 5 5.07 7.82 -3.57
N VAL A 6 5.69 7.84 -2.38
CA VAL A 6 5.22 7.09 -1.20
C VAL A 6 3.83 7.57 -0.78
N LEU A 7 3.63 8.89 -0.64
CA LEU A 7 2.34 9.46 -0.27
C LEU A 7 1.25 9.12 -1.28
N ARG A 8 1.54 9.24 -2.59
CA ARG A 8 0.61 8.83 -3.64
C ARG A 8 0.24 7.35 -3.53
N ALA A 9 1.19 6.47 -3.25
CA ALA A 9 0.92 5.04 -3.11
C ALA A 9 -0.03 4.78 -1.93
N LEU A 10 0.20 5.44 -0.79
CA LEU A 10 -0.64 5.32 0.41
C LEU A 10 -2.05 5.89 0.19
N GLU A 11 -2.17 7.08 -0.40
CA GLU A 11 -3.46 7.69 -0.74
C GLU A 11 -4.27 6.81 -1.69
N THR A 12 -3.62 6.23 -2.70
CA THR A 12 -4.29 5.37 -3.67
C THR A 12 -4.78 4.07 -3.02
N ALA A 13 -3.98 3.47 -2.13
CA ALA A 13 -4.41 2.30 -1.35
C ALA A 13 -5.58 2.63 -0.41
N GLN A 14 -5.62 3.83 0.17
CA GLN A 14 -6.77 4.28 0.96
C GLN A 14 -8.06 4.37 0.14
N GLN A 15 -7.99 4.75 -1.14
CA GLN A 15 -9.16 4.78 -2.02
C GLN A 15 -9.70 3.37 -2.31
N SER A 16 -8.82 2.38 -2.49
CA SER A 16 -9.21 0.96 -2.57
C SER A 16 -9.91 0.50 -1.29
N ASN A 17 -9.32 0.78 -0.12
CA ASN A 17 -9.89 0.45 1.18
C ASN A 17 -11.26 1.13 1.39
N PHE A 18 -11.44 2.38 0.95
CA PHE A 18 -12.73 3.07 1.03
C PHE A 18 -13.81 2.33 0.22
N ILE A 19 -13.51 1.88 -0.99
CA ILE A 19 -14.46 1.09 -1.80
C ILE A 19 -14.82 -0.20 -1.06
N SER A 20 -13.84 -0.94 -0.57
CA SER A 20 -14.08 -2.22 0.12
C SER A 20 -14.94 -2.08 1.39
N ASN A 21 -14.82 -0.94 2.09
CA ASN A 21 -15.52 -0.65 3.34
C ASN A 21 -16.78 0.21 3.14
N SER A 22 -17.12 0.58 1.91
CA SER A 22 -18.30 1.41 1.61
C SER A 22 -19.63 0.65 1.60
N LEU A 23 -19.56 -0.68 1.74
CA LEU A 23 -20.71 -1.57 1.69
C LEU A 23 -21.47 -1.60 3.01
N LYS A 24 -22.80 -1.66 2.92
CA LYS A 24 -23.65 -2.03 4.06
C LYS A 24 -23.56 -3.55 4.30
N PRO A 25 -23.99 -4.04 5.47
CA PRO A 25 -24.11 -5.47 5.71
C PRO A 25 -24.92 -6.16 4.60
N ASN A 26 -24.37 -7.25 4.05
CA ASN A 26 -24.94 -8.06 2.96
C ASN A 26 -24.98 -7.41 1.56
N GLU A 27 -24.33 -6.26 1.35
CA GLU A 27 -24.08 -5.76 0.00
C GLU A 27 -22.79 -6.36 -0.56
N GLU A 28 -22.81 -6.70 -1.86
CA GLU A 28 -21.62 -7.10 -2.60
C GLU A 28 -21.10 -5.91 -3.43
N LEU A 29 -19.79 -5.87 -3.68
CA LEU A 29 -19.23 -4.90 -4.61
C LEU A 29 -19.76 -5.20 -6.02
N THR A 30 -20.23 -4.17 -6.70
CA THR A 30 -20.50 -4.26 -8.15
C THR A 30 -19.20 -4.52 -8.92
N GLU A 31 -19.30 -5.12 -10.10
CA GLU A 31 -18.13 -5.32 -10.99
C GLU A 31 -17.36 -4.01 -11.26
N ALA A 32 -18.08 -2.89 -11.40
CA ALA A 32 -17.47 -1.58 -11.59
C ALA A 32 -16.68 -1.12 -10.36
N GLN A 33 -17.17 -1.38 -9.15
CA GLN A 33 -16.45 -1.09 -7.91
C GLN A 33 -15.23 -1.99 -7.75
N VAL A 34 -15.36 -3.30 -8.03
CA VAL A 34 -14.23 -4.24 -8.02
C VAL A 34 -13.16 -3.78 -9.01
N LYS A 35 -13.54 -3.41 -10.24
CA LYS A 35 -12.58 -2.92 -11.23
C LYS A 35 -11.84 -1.66 -10.76
N ARG A 36 -12.56 -0.67 -10.19
CA ARG A 36 -11.91 0.55 -9.65
C ARG A 36 -10.96 0.25 -8.49
N MET A 37 -11.36 -0.65 -7.59
CA MET A 37 -10.51 -1.11 -6.49
C MET A 37 -9.20 -1.70 -7.03
N LEU A 38 -9.28 -2.61 -8.00
CA LEU A 38 -8.10 -3.19 -8.66
C LEU A 38 -7.25 -2.15 -9.41
N ASP A 39 -7.88 -1.18 -10.07
CA ASP A 39 -7.19 -0.07 -10.75
C ASP A 39 -6.40 0.79 -9.74
N TYR A 40 -6.94 1.03 -8.54
CA TYR A 40 -6.25 1.73 -7.46
C TYR A 40 -5.11 0.91 -6.87
N ASP A 41 -5.31 -0.37 -6.57
CA ASP A 41 -4.24 -1.23 -6.06
C ASP A 41 -3.08 -1.37 -7.05
N ASN A 42 -3.39 -1.43 -8.36
CA ASN A 42 -2.36 -1.45 -9.39
C ASN A 42 -1.58 -0.13 -9.46
N GLN A 43 -2.25 1.02 -9.34
CA GLN A 43 -1.58 2.33 -9.28
C GLN A 43 -0.72 2.49 -8.02
N ALA A 44 -1.19 2.00 -6.88
CA ALA A 44 -0.43 1.97 -5.63
C ALA A 44 0.84 1.11 -5.78
N LEU A 45 0.72 -0.08 -6.39
CA LEU A 45 1.84 -0.97 -6.68
C LEU A 45 2.84 -0.34 -7.65
N LEU A 46 2.39 0.26 -8.75
CA LEU A 46 3.28 0.93 -9.71
C LEU A 46 4.04 2.09 -9.04
N SER A 47 3.35 2.89 -8.23
CA SER A 47 3.97 3.97 -7.45
C SER A 47 5.02 3.40 -6.50
N ALA A 48 4.66 2.38 -5.71
CA ALA A 48 5.60 1.74 -4.79
C ALA A 48 6.82 1.16 -5.51
N ASN A 49 6.63 0.50 -6.66
CA ASN A 49 7.70 -0.07 -7.45
C ASN A 49 8.63 0.97 -8.07
N SER A 50 8.15 2.18 -8.36
CA SER A 50 8.99 3.28 -8.86
C SER A 50 9.84 3.97 -7.79
N THR A 51 9.67 3.62 -6.50
CA THR A 51 10.54 4.13 -5.44
C THR A 51 11.88 3.39 -5.37
N ASP A 52 12.92 4.07 -4.86
CA ASP A 52 14.23 3.47 -4.60
C ASP A 52 14.35 3.07 -3.12
N GLU A 53 14.60 1.78 -2.88
CA GLU A 53 14.63 1.20 -1.53
C GLU A 53 15.71 1.84 -0.65
N GLU A 54 16.95 1.91 -1.16
CA GLU A 54 18.07 2.48 -0.41
C GLU A 54 17.84 3.96 -0.09
N THR A 55 17.28 4.71 -1.03
CA THR A 55 16.97 6.13 -0.81
C THR A 55 15.95 6.30 0.30
N LEU A 56 14.91 5.46 0.34
CA LEU A 56 13.93 5.50 1.43
C LEU A 56 14.55 5.11 2.78
N ASP A 57 15.40 4.08 2.80
CA ASP A 57 16.10 3.65 4.03
C ASP A 57 17.11 4.70 4.53
N ARG A 58 17.69 5.52 3.65
CA ARG A 58 18.51 6.68 4.03
C ARG A 58 17.69 7.80 4.67
N ILE A 59 16.41 7.93 4.32
CA ILE A 59 15.53 8.93 4.95
C ILE A 59 15.10 8.45 6.33
N TYR A 60 14.63 7.20 6.43
CA TYR A 60 14.25 6.61 7.70
C TYR A 60 14.60 5.11 7.71
N PRO A 61 15.28 4.60 8.75
CA PRO A 61 15.69 3.21 8.80
C PRO A 61 14.52 2.25 8.57
N GLU A 62 14.74 1.25 7.71
CA GLU A 62 13.78 0.22 7.29
C GLU A 62 12.56 0.70 6.49
N LEU A 63 12.44 2.00 6.18
CA LEU A 63 11.32 2.53 5.42
C LEU A 63 11.21 1.91 4.03
N GLY A 64 12.29 1.91 3.26
CA GLY A 64 12.35 1.32 1.92
C GLY A 64 12.13 -0.18 1.99
N THR A 65 12.90 -0.85 2.84
CA THR A 65 12.84 -2.31 3.03
C THR A 65 11.40 -2.76 3.32
N ARG A 66 10.69 -2.09 4.24
CA ARG A 66 9.30 -2.44 4.60
C ARG A 66 8.30 -1.98 3.56
N PHE A 67 8.51 -0.82 2.95
CA PHE A 67 7.61 -0.33 1.91
C PHE A 67 7.61 -1.25 0.68
N LYS A 68 8.76 -1.83 0.32
CA LYS A 68 8.85 -2.84 -0.75
C LYS A 68 8.39 -4.22 -0.28
N GLY A 69 8.97 -4.72 0.81
CA GLY A 69 8.75 -6.09 1.25
C GLY A 69 7.39 -6.36 1.90
N GLN A 70 6.69 -5.32 2.39
CA GLN A 70 5.39 -5.46 3.05
C GLN A 70 4.31 -4.74 2.24
N PHE A 71 4.42 -3.42 2.04
CA PHE A 71 3.38 -2.67 1.34
C PHE A 71 3.26 -3.08 -0.14
N ALA A 72 4.32 -2.96 -0.94
CA ALA A 72 4.26 -3.28 -2.37
C ALA A 72 3.91 -4.76 -2.60
N GLU A 73 4.52 -5.66 -1.83
CA GLU A 73 4.24 -7.09 -1.92
C GLU A 73 2.79 -7.42 -1.53
N SER A 74 2.21 -6.76 -0.53
CA SER A 74 0.79 -6.94 -0.18
C SER A 74 -0.13 -6.61 -1.36
N ARG A 75 0.14 -5.52 -2.10
CA ARG A 75 -0.64 -5.10 -3.27
C ARG A 75 -0.47 -6.07 -4.44
N ARG A 76 0.77 -6.54 -4.67
CA ARG A 76 1.05 -7.57 -5.69
C ARG A 76 0.27 -8.85 -5.43
N LEU A 77 0.30 -9.34 -4.19
CA LEU A 77 -0.43 -10.55 -3.77
C LEU A 77 -1.95 -10.35 -3.81
N PHE A 78 -2.45 -9.16 -3.46
CA PHE A 78 -3.87 -8.85 -3.59
C PHE A 78 -4.34 -8.97 -5.05
N LEU A 79 -3.65 -8.30 -5.97
CA LEU A 79 -3.98 -8.34 -7.40
C LEU A 79 -3.88 -9.75 -7.97
N LEU A 80 -2.85 -10.52 -7.58
CA LEU A 80 -2.69 -11.91 -7.98
C LEU A 80 -3.80 -12.80 -7.42
N GLY A 81 -4.14 -12.62 -6.14
CA GLY A 81 -5.19 -13.33 -5.45
C GLY A 81 -6.56 -13.11 -6.07
N MET A 82 -6.87 -11.86 -6.42
CA MET A 82 -8.10 -11.49 -7.13
C MET A 82 -8.14 -12.07 -8.54
N LYS A 83 -7.04 -12.00 -9.29
CA LYS A 83 -6.94 -12.53 -10.66
C LYS A 83 -7.08 -14.06 -10.72
N ASN A 84 -6.46 -14.77 -9.77
CA ASN A 84 -6.36 -16.23 -9.78
C ASN A 84 -7.35 -16.90 -8.82
N HIS A 85 -8.23 -16.13 -8.16
CA HIS A 85 -9.10 -16.60 -7.07
C HIS A 85 -8.33 -17.36 -5.96
N SER A 86 -7.10 -16.92 -5.67
CA SER A 86 -6.20 -17.58 -4.72
C SER A 86 -6.42 -17.06 -3.31
N ARG A 87 -7.08 -17.87 -2.47
CA ARG A 87 -7.29 -17.54 -1.05
C ARG A 87 -5.97 -17.39 -0.28
N ALA A 88 -4.95 -18.18 -0.63
CA ALA A 88 -3.65 -18.12 0.03
C ALA A 88 -2.96 -16.76 -0.23
N ASP A 89 -2.99 -16.27 -1.47
CA ASP A 89 -2.41 -14.96 -1.81
C ASP A 89 -3.18 -13.82 -1.14
N LEU A 90 -4.52 -13.91 -1.08
CA LEU A 90 -5.34 -12.91 -0.38
C LEU A 90 -5.08 -12.87 1.12
N LEU A 91 -4.93 -14.04 1.76
CA LEU A 91 -4.57 -14.11 3.19
C LEU A 91 -3.18 -13.53 3.42
N LYS A 92 -2.20 -13.88 2.57
CA LYS A 92 -0.84 -13.38 2.72
C LYS A 92 -0.73 -11.88 2.46
N SER A 93 -1.48 -11.38 1.48
CA SER A 93 -1.63 -9.96 1.21
C SER A 93 -2.11 -9.22 2.46
N LYS A 94 -3.17 -9.71 3.11
CA LYS A 94 -3.70 -9.12 4.34
C LYS A 94 -2.67 -9.11 5.47
N GLU A 95 -1.96 -10.21 5.70
CA GLU A 95 -0.93 -10.28 6.74
C GLU A 95 0.17 -9.21 6.53
N LEU A 96 0.64 -9.05 5.30
CA LEU A 96 1.68 -8.07 4.98
C LEU A 96 1.17 -6.62 5.11
N ASP A 97 -0.08 -6.37 4.71
CA ASP A 97 -0.69 -5.05 4.87
C ASP A 97 -0.87 -4.69 6.35
N ASP A 98 -1.32 -5.65 7.17
CA ASP A 98 -1.47 -5.45 8.63
C ASP A 98 -0.11 -5.17 9.29
N LEU A 99 0.96 -5.88 8.90
CA LEU A 99 2.33 -5.64 9.37
C LEU A 99 2.86 -4.26 8.96
N TRP A 100 2.66 -3.90 7.69
CA TRP A 100 3.03 -2.58 7.18
C TRP A 100 2.28 -1.47 7.94
N ALA A 101 0.96 -1.57 8.05
CA ALA A 101 0.13 -0.57 8.67
C ALA A 101 0.49 -0.36 10.15
N ALA A 102 0.71 -1.45 10.90
CA ALA A 102 1.13 -1.38 12.30
C ALA A 102 2.49 -0.66 12.45
N TRP A 103 3.47 -1.03 11.62
CA TRP A 103 4.79 -0.40 11.66
C TRP A 103 4.75 1.07 11.23
N TYR A 104 4.08 1.37 10.12
CA TYR A 104 3.98 2.72 9.58
C TYR A 104 3.26 3.64 10.58
N MET A 105 2.12 3.22 11.14
CA MET A 105 1.40 4.03 12.12
C MET A 105 2.21 4.31 13.39
N THR A 106 3.01 3.35 13.85
CA THR A 106 3.89 3.52 15.01
C THR A 106 5.00 4.54 14.73
N ASN A 107 5.53 4.58 13.50
CA ASN A 107 6.67 5.42 13.14
C ASN A 107 6.28 6.69 12.37
N ARG A 108 5.00 6.86 12.03
CA ARG A 108 4.48 7.87 11.11
C ARG A 108 5.04 9.26 11.37
N LYS A 109 4.93 9.75 12.61
CA LYS A 109 5.41 11.08 12.97
C LYS A 109 6.92 11.24 12.73
N ARG A 110 7.71 10.23 13.09
CA ARG A 110 9.18 10.27 12.89
C ARG A 110 9.55 10.20 11.41
N ILE A 111 8.80 9.44 10.62
CA ILE A 111 8.94 9.38 9.17
C ILE A 111 8.59 10.75 8.55
N GLU A 112 7.48 11.37 8.95
CA GLU A 112 7.08 12.71 8.53
C GLU A 112 8.13 13.77 8.90
N ASP A 113 8.67 13.72 10.12
CA ASP A 113 9.74 14.62 10.58
C ASP A 113 11.02 14.42 9.74
N ALA A 114 11.42 13.17 9.48
CA ALA A 114 12.58 12.85 8.65
C ALA A 114 12.42 13.30 7.20
N PHE A 115 11.20 13.18 6.66
CA PHE A 115 10.85 13.72 5.34
C PHE A 115 10.96 15.24 5.28
N ASN A 116 10.48 15.95 6.30
CA ASN A 116 10.55 17.41 6.35
C ASN A 116 12.01 17.92 6.49
N GLN A 117 12.89 17.15 7.12
CA GLN A 117 14.32 17.49 7.23
C GLN A 117 15.11 17.23 5.95
N THR A 118 14.62 16.34 5.09
CA THR A 118 15.26 16.01 3.80
C THR A 118 14.72 16.81 2.62
N MET A 119 13.68 17.62 2.83
CA MET A 119 13.20 18.61 1.86
C MET A 119 13.88 19.97 2.13
N PRO A 120 14.72 20.47 1.20
CA PRO A 120 15.35 21.79 1.33
C PRO A 120 14.36 22.95 1.19
#